data_AF-A0A974Z1L0-F1
#
_entry.id   AF-A0A974Z1L0-F1
#
_cell.length_a   1.000
_cell.length_b   1.000
_cell.length_c   1.000
_cell.angle_alpha   90.00
_cell.angle_beta   90.00
_cell.angle_gamma   90.00
#
_symmetry.space_group_name_H-M   'P 1'
#
loop_
_entity.id
_entity.type
_entity.pdbx_description
1 polymer ?
#
loop_
_entity_poly.entity_id
_entity_poly.type
_entity_poly.pdbx_seq_one_letter_code
_entity_poly.pdbx_strand_id
1 'polypeptide(L)'
;MERVSGNVRRIPVTIYDRDYLVRTDETVQHINHLAHMLDGKMREISGGNPNIMEVKVAVLAALTILDERMKIQDKYEELLTLLGNCTDPCIDHEEEIEGQRTISEYE
;
A
#
# COMPACT_ATOMS: atom_id res chain seq x y z
N MET A 1 24.41 -8.74 16.12
CA MET A 1 24.03 -7.80 15.05
C MET A 1 23.76 -8.61 13.80
N GLU A 2 22.54 -9.12 13.66
CA GLU A 2 22.12 -9.89 12.48
C GLU A 2 21.82 -8.87 11.37
N ARG A 3 22.65 -8.81 10.33
CA ARG A 3 22.29 -8.07 9.11
C ARG A 3 21.22 -8.91 8.41
N VAL A 4 19.97 -8.48 8.49
CA VAL A 4 18.89 -9.05 7.67
C VAL A 4 19.32 -8.83 6.21
N SER A 5 19.83 -9.88 5.60
CA SER A 5 20.10 -9.94 4.16
C SER A 5 18.75 -10.10 3.46
N GLY A 6 17.93 -9.04 3.47
CA GLY A 6 16.72 -8.97 2.68
C GLY A 6 17.09 -9.10 1.21
N ASN A 7 16.56 -10.11 0.53
CA ASN A 7 16.77 -10.32 -0.90
C ASN A 7 15.95 -9.26 -1.65
N VAL A 8 16.43 -8.01 -1.63
CA VAL A 8 15.74 -6.87 -2.22
C VAL A 8 15.79 -7.01 -3.74
N ARG A 9 14.64 -7.28 -4.34
CA ARG A 9 14.44 -7.46 -5.78
C ARG A 9 13.86 -6.19 -6.39
N ARG A 10 14.13 -6.01 -7.68
CA ARG A 10 13.52 -4.97 -8.50
C ARG A 10 12.44 -5.62 -9.35
N ILE A 11 11.21 -5.16 -9.20
CA ILE A 11 10.04 -5.76 -9.81
C ILE A 11 9.40 -4.70 -10.70
N PRO A 12 9.29 -4.93 -12.03
CA PRO A 12 8.58 -4.02 -12.91
C PRO A 12 7.07 -4.20 -12.69
N VAL A 13 6.37 -3.08 -12.51
CA VAL A 13 4.91 -3.04 -12.39
C VAL A 13 4.35 -1.93 -13.28
N THR A 14 3.17 -2.14 -13.84
CA THR A 14 2.47 -1.13 -14.62
C THR A 14 1.25 -0.67 -13.82
N ILE A 15 1.15 0.64 -13.55
CA ILE A 15 0.05 1.26 -12.82
C ILE A 15 -0.44 2.43 -13.66
N TYR A 16 -1.73 2.47 -13.98
CA TYR A 16 -2.36 3.55 -14.73
C TYR A 16 -1.64 3.90 -16.04
N ASP A 17 -1.33 2.88 -16.84
CA ASP A 17 -0.62 3.00 -18.13
C ASP A 17 0.83 3.57 -18.02
N ARG A 18 1.40 3.56 -16.82
CA ARG A 18 2.82 3.87 -16.58
C ARG A 18 3.58 2.72 -15.96
N ASP A 19 4.81 2.52 -16.43
CA ASP A 19 5.71 1.51 -15.91
C ASP A 19 6.58 2.07 -14.78
N TYR A 20 6.59 1.35 -13.66
CA TYR A 20 7.35 1.67 -12.45
C TYR A 20 8.24 0.51 -12.07
N LEU A 21 9.44 0.81 -11.57
CA LEU A 21 10.32 -0.19 -10.98
C LEU A 21 10.27 -0.10 -9.46
N VAL A 22 9.66 -1.10 -8.83
CA VAL A 22 9.53 -1.18 -7.37
C VAL A 22 10.66 -2.02 -6.80
N ARG A 23 11.36 -1.45 -5.81
CA ARG A 23 12.38 -2.16 -5.03
C ARG A 23 11.76 -2.67 -3.73
N THR A 24 11.69 -4.00 -3.56
CA THR A 24 11.10 -4.65 -2.38
C THR A 24 11.75 -6.00 -2.11
N ASP A 25 11.73 -6.45 -0.87
CA ASP A 25 12.07 -7.83 -0.46
C ASP A 25 10.88 -8.80 -0.57
N GLU A 26 9.68 -8.30 -0.91
CA GLU A 26 8.46 -9.08 -0.99
C GLU A 26 8.31 -9.86 -2.32
N THR A 27 7.32 -10.75 -2.35
CA THR A 27 7.05 -11.57 -3.54
C THR A 27 6.49 -10.74 -4.70
N VAL A 28 6.87 -11.13 -5.93
CA VAL A 28 6.35 -10.54 -7.18
C VAL A 28 4.82 -10.63 -7.26
N GLN A 29 4.24 -11.71 -6.76
CA GLN A 29 2.79 -11.90 -6.74
C GLN A 29 2.11 -10.85 -5.86
N HIS A 30 2.65 -10.57 -4.67
CA HIS A 30 2.07 -9.57 -3.78
C HIS A 30 2.14 -8.17 -4.38
N ILE A 31 3.31 -7.78 -4.91
CA ILE A 31 3.48 -6.47 -5.54
C ILE A 31 2.58 -6.28 -6.76
N ASN A 32 2.46 -7.30 -7.63
CA ASN A 32 1.53 -7.25 -8.75
C ASN A 32 0.08 -7.13 -8.31
N HIS A 33 -0.29 -7.78 -7.20
CA HIS A 33 -1.63 -7.67 -6.63
C HIS A 33 -1.89 -6.25 -6.13
N LEU A 34 -0.96 -5.65 -5.37
CA LEU A 34 -1.06 -4.27 -4.92
C LEU A 34 -1.17 -3.28 -6.09
N ALA A 35 -0.38 -3.49 -7.14
CA ALA A 35 -0.44 -2.66 -8.36
C ALA A 35 -1.82 -2.74 -9.03
N HIS A 36 -2.41 -3.94 -9.15
CA HIS A 36 -3.76 -4.12 -9.70
C HIS A 36 -4.83 -3.46 -8.81
N MET A 37 -4.70 -3.57 -7.48
CA MET A 37 -5.63 -2.92 -6.55
C MET A 37 -5.58 -1.39 -6.70
N LEU A 38 -4.38 -0.82 -6.76
CA LEU A 38 -4.19 0.62 -6.95
C LEU A 38 -4.71 1.09 -8.32
N ASP A 39 -4.39 0.36 -9.40
CA ASP A 39 -4.88 0.65 -10.76
C ASP A 39 -6.40 0.68 -10.83
N GLY A 40 -7.06 -0.32 -10.24
CA GLY A 40 -8.52 -0.38 -10.14
C GLY A 40 -9.11 0.84 -9.45
N LYS A 41 -8.52 1.24 -8.32
CA LYS A 41 -8.98 2.41 -7.56
C LYS A 41 -8.76 3.72 -8.31
N MET A 42 -7.63 3.86 -9.00
CA MET A 42 -7.37 5.02 -9.84
C MET A 42 -8.37 5.11 -11.01
N ARG A 43 -8.68 3.99 -11.67
CA ARG A 43 -9.69 3.95 -12.76
C ARG A 43 -11.10 4.26 -12.26
N GLU A 44 -11.47 3.80 -11.07
CA GLU A 44 -12.75 4.12 -10.43
C GLU A 44 -12.90 5.63 -10.19
N ILE A 45 -11.88 6.25 -9.60
CA ILE A 45 -11.87 7.71 -9.31
C ILE A 45 -11.85 8.52 -10.62
N SER A 46 -11.05 8.08 -11.60
CA SER A 46 -10.94 8.73 -12.92
C SER A 46 -12.24 8.65 -13.71
N GLY A 47 -12.93 7.50 -13.68
CA GLY A 47 -14.21 7.30 -14.36
C GLY A 47 -15.33 8.22 -13.83
N GLY A 48 -15.29 8.57 -12.55
CA GLY A 48 -16.24 9.52 -11.95
C GLY A 48 -15.94 10.98 -12.30
N ASN A 49 -14.68 11.34 -12.60
CA ASN A 49 -14.26 12.71 -12.86
C ASN A 49 -13.13 12.78 -13.90
N PRO A 50 -13.46 12.87 -15.20
CA PRO A 50 -12.48 12.78 -16.29
C PRO A 50 -11.52 13.97 -16.43
N ASN A 51 -11.70 15.04 -15.64
CA ASN A 51 -10.86 16.26 -15.69
C ASN A 51 -9.80 16.32 -14.58
N ILE A 52 -9.62 15.27 -13.78
CA ILE A 52 -8.63 15.26 -12.71
C ILE A 52 -7.27 14.82 -13.27
N MET A 53 -6.21 15.53 -12.90
CA MET A 53 -4.84 15.14 -13.23
C MET A 53 -4.51 13.77 -12.64
N GLU A 54 -3.82 12.93 -13.40
CA GLU A 54 -3.37 11.58 -13.01
C GLU A 54 -2.70 11.55 -11.63
N VAL A 55 -1.80 12.49 -11.35
CA VAL A 55 -1.12 12.60 -10.04
C VAL A 55 -2.11 12.79 -8.89
N LYS A 56 -3.15 13.60 -9.09
CA LYS A 56 -4.20 13.82 -8.07
C LYS A 56 -5.06 12.56 -7.90
N VAL A 57 -5.35 11.84 -8.99
CA VAL A 57 -6.06 10.56 -8.93
C VAL A 57 -5.23 9.53 -8.14
N ALA A 58 -3.91 9.46 -8.37
CA ALA A 58 -3.02 8.56 -7.65
C ALA A 58 -2.99 8.85 -6.15
N VAL A 59 -2.87 10.13 -5.77
CA VAL A 59 -2.89 10.55 -4.35
C VAL A 59 -4.23 10.23 -3.70
N LEU A 60 -5.35 10.50 -4.39
CA LEU A 60 -6.70 10.18 -3.89
C LEU A 60 -6.90 8.67 -3.74
N ALA A 61 -6.45 7.88 -4.72
CA ALA A 61 -6.50 6.43 -4.67
C ALA A 61 -5.71 5.87 -3.49
N ALA A 62 -4.47 6.33 -3.30
CA ALA A 62 -3.63 5.94 -2.17
C ALA A 62 -4.28 6.30 -0.82
N LEU A 63 -4.82 7.53 -0.71
CA LEU A 63 -5.50 7.97 0.50
C LEU A 63 -6.75 7.14 0.81
N THR A 64 -7.51 6.76 -0.23
CA THR A 64 -8.72 5.94 -0.07
C THR A 64 -8.37 4.53 0.42
N ILE A 65 -7.31 3.93 -0.12
CA ILE A 65 -6.84 2.60 0.30
C ILE A 65 -6.34 2.63 1.75
N LEU A 66 -5.62 3.69 2.14
CA LEU A 66 -5.14 3.86 3.51
C LEU A 66 -6.31 3.99 4.49
N ASP A 67 -7.31 4.82 4.16
CA ASP A 67 -8.52 4.99 4.98
C ASP A 67 -9.30 3.66 5.12
N GLU A 68 -9.42 2.89 4.05
CA GLU A 68 -10.03 1.55 4.09
C GLU A 68 -9.26 0.59 5.01
N ARG A 69 -7.91 0.60 4.98
CA ARG A 69 -7.11 -0.22 5.90
C ARG A 69 -7.31 0.20 7.35
N MET A 70 -7.25 1.50 7.64
CA MET A 70 -7.44 2.02 9.01
C MET A 70 -8.81 1.64 9.55
N LYS A 71 -9.89 1.81 8.78
CA LYS A 71 -11.24 1.41 9.19
C LYS A 71 -11.37 -0.08 9.48
N ILE A 72 -10.67 -0.93 8.73
CA ILE A 72 -10.66 -2.37 8.98
C ILE A 72 -9.90 -2.70 10.26
N GLN A 73 -8.77 -2.01 10.51
CA GLN A 73 -7.98 -2.15 11.72
C GLN A 73 -8.78 -1.72 12.95
N ASP A 74 -9.44 -0.56 12.92
CA ASP A 74 -10.29 -0.06 14.00
C ASP A 74 -11.42 -1.06 14.33
N LYS A 75 -12.07 -1.62 13.31
CA LYS A 75 -13.12 -2.65 13.51
C LYS A 75 -12.55 -3.94 14.11
N TYR A 76 -11.34 -4.31 13.74
CA TYR A 76 -10.67 -5.47 14.31
C TYR A 76 -10.37 -5.24 15.79
N GLU A 77 -9.89 -4.04 16.16
CA GLU A 77 -9.67 -3.64 17.55
C GLU A 77 -10.98 -3.57 18.36
N GLU A 78 -12.06 -3.05 17.77
CA GLU A 78 -13.39 -3.02 18.39
C GLU A 78 -13.89 -4.45 18.67
N LEU A 79 -13.75 -5.36 17.72
CA LEU A 79 -14.11 -6.77 17.87
C LEU A 79 -13.25 -7.47 18.95
N LEU A 80 -11.95 -7.20 19.00
CA LEU A 80 -11.04 -7.73 20.03
C LEU A 80 -11.40 -7.20 21.42
N THR A 81 -11.76 -5.91 21.50
CA THR A 81 -12.20 -5.26 22.74
C THR A 81 -13.49 -5.89 23.27
N LEU A 82 -14.44 -6.19 22.38
CA LEU A 82 -15.68 -6.90 22.71
C LEU A 82 -15.43 -8.36 23.15
N LEU A 83 -14.39 -9.01 22.62
CA LEU A 83 -14.05 -10.40 22.95
C LEU A 83 -13.35 -10.56 24.32
N GLY A 84 -12.94 -9.46 24.98
CA GLY A 84 -12.53 -9.47 26.39
C GLY A 84 -11.14 -10.03 26.69
N ASN A 85 -10.22 -10.03 25.73
CA ASN A 85 -8.80 -10.29 26.00
C ASN A 85 -8.08 -8.95 26.18
N CYS A 86 -7.91 -8.51 27.43
CA CYS A 86 -6.89 -7.52 27.79
C CYS A 86 -5.50 -8.17 27.62
N THR A 87 -5.04 -8.29 26.38
CA THR A 87 -3.61 -8.21 26.08
C THR A 87 -3.36 -6.76 25.70
N ASP A 88 -2.58 -6.09 26.53
CA ASP A 88 -2.43 -4.65 26.58
C ASP A 88 -2.38 -3.95 25.20
N PRO A 89 -3.15 -2.86 25.00
CA PRO A 89 -3.18 -2.10 23.76
C PRO A 89 -1.97 -1.18 23.68
N CYS A 90 -0.82 -1.71 23.25
CA CYS A 90 0.33 -0.89 22.86
C CYS A 90 1.03 -1.56 21.70
N ILE A 91 0.37 -1.59 20.55
CA ILE A 91 1.09 -1.74 19.30
C ILE A 91 0.78 -0.51 18.45
N ASP A 92 1.48 0.58 18.81
CA ASP A 92 2.14 1.42 17.83
C ASP A 92 3.10 0.53 17.02
N HIS A 93 2.57 -0.34 16.18
CA HIS A 93 3.25 -0.67 14.95
C HIS A 93 2.64 0.30 13.94
N GLU A 94 3.10 1.56 14.02
CA GLU A 94 3.84 2.05 12.88
C GLU A 94 4.75 0.86 12.49
N GLU A 95 4.29 0.04 11.54
CA GLU A 95 5.25 -0.59 10.66
C GLU A 95 6.04 0.61 10.17
N GLU A 96 7.19 0.83 10.82
CA GLU A 96 8.32 1.49 10.23
C GLU A 96 8.29 0.95 8.81
N ILE A 97 7.93 1.81 7.87
CA ILE A 97 8.18 1.54 6.46
C ILE A 97 9.72 1.68 6.37
N GLU A 98 10.43 0.77 7.02
CA GLU A 98 11.86 0.64 7.00
C GLU A 98 12.18 0.18 5.59
N GLY A 99 12.95 1.00 4.90
CA GLY A 99 13.58 0.61 3.66
C GLY A 99 12.85 1.08 2.42
N GLN A 100 12.94 2.38 2.14
CA GLN A 100 13.23 2.88 0.79
C GLN A 100 12.46 2.21 -0.35
N ARG A 101 11.12 2.19 -0.29
CA ARG A 101 10.32 1.93 -1.49
C ARG A 101 10.47 3.13 -2.41
N THR A 102 11.49 3.06 -3.25
CA THR A 102 11.79 4.03 -4.30
C THR A 102 11.05 3.57 -5.54
N ILE A 103 10.01 4.32 -5.91
CA ILE A 103 9.51 4.31 -7.29
C ILE A 103 10.57 5.01 -8.12
N SER A 104 11.36 4.23 -8.84
CA SER A 104 12.20 4.81 -9.89
C SER A 104 11.28 5.06 -11.08
N GLU A 105 10.91 6.32 -11.29
CA GLU A 105 10.46 6.79 -12.60
C GLU A 105 11.68 6.73 -13.52
N TYR A 106 11.71 5.78 -14.45
CA TYR A 106 12.69 5.83 -15.54
C TYR A 106 12.15 6.78 -16.62
N GLU A 107 13.05 7.61 -17.16
CA GLU A 107 12.82 8.54 -18.28
C GLU A 107 12.03 7.94 -19.45
#